data_AF-A0A7C9AZ07-F1
#
_entry.id   AF-A0A7C9AZ07-F1
#
_cell.length_a   1.000
_cell.length_b   1.000
_cell.length_c   1.000
_cell.angle_alpha   90.00
_cell.angle_beta   90.00
_cell.angle_gamma   90.00
#
_symmetry.space_group_name_H-M   'P 1'
#
loop_
_entity.id
_entity.type
_entity.pdbx_description
1 polymer ?
#
loop_
_entity_poly.entity_id
_entity_poly.type
_entity_poly.pdbx_seq_one_letter_code
_entity_poly.pdbx_strand_id
1 'polypeptide(L)'
;QDQWPFELRRARVIPAVDYVQAQRARGRLIQEVRKSFTVDAFIGNATDWEKVCVGNLVGMPVMIVPVGFAPLENPPSSGTRRRRAITTGIYAPPRHDHIALALAMAYQSATDHHKQRPPIDDLGPHESVVHSLSDTYPSVQMPA
;
A
#
# COMPACT_ATOMS: atom_id res chain seq x y z
N GLN A 1 -11.07 10.41 -10.34
CA GLN A 1 -9.91 11.33 -10.31
C GLN A 1 -10.31 12.80 -10.13
N ASP A 2 -11.60 13.11 -9.88
CA ASP A 2 -12.15 14.48 -9.87
C ASP A 2 -12.41 15.10 -8.48
N GLN A 3 -11.84 14.56 -7.40
CA GLN A 3 -12.15 15.04 -6.05
C GLN A 3 -11.36 16.29 -5.64
N TRP A 4 -10.18 16.52 -6.22
CA TRP A 4 -9.30 17.61 -5.78
C TRP A 4 -9.92 19.02 -5.89
N PRO A 5 -10.69 19.39 -6.95
CA PRO A 5 -11.25 20.74 -7.04
C PRO A 5 -12.33 20.97 -5.97
N PHE A 6 -13.08 19.92 -5.63
CA PHE A 6 -14.11 19.98 -4.61
C PHE A 6 -13.50 20.13 -3.21
N GLU A 7 -12.54 19.28 -2.87
CA GLU A 7 -11.85 19.35 -1.58
C GLU A 7 -11.09 20.68 -1.41
N LEU A 8 -10.46 21.18 -2.48
CA LEU A 8 -9.79 22.48 -2.44
C LEU A 8 -10.76 23.65 -2.18
N ARG A 9 -11.95 23.63 -2.79
CA ARG A 9 -12.97 24.66 -2.52
C ARG A 9 -13.46 24.57 -1.07
N ARG A 10 -13.69 23.36 -0.57
CA ARG A 10 -14.09 23.13 0.84
C ARG A 10 -13.00 23.59 1.82
N ALA A 11 -11.73 23.43 1.49
CA ALA A 11 -10.64 23.90 2.34
C ALA A 11 -10.61 25.42 2.54
N ARG A 12 -11.17 26.21 1.60
CA ARG A 12 -11.21 27.68 1.70
C ARG A 12 -12.08 28.21 2.83
N VAL A 13 -13.03 27.42 3.32
CA VAL A 13 -13.90 27.81 4.43
C VAL A 13 -13.37 27.33 5.79
N ILE A 14 -12.19 26.69 5.84
CA ILE A 14 -11.56 26.27 7.09
C ILE A 14 -10.88 27.50 7.74
N PRO A 15 -11.33 27.97 8.91
CA PRO A 15 -10.68 29.07 9.62
C PRO A 15 -9.27 28.70 10.09
N ALA A 16 -8.40 29.71 10.23
CA ALA A 16 -7.05 29.53 10.78
C ALA A 16 -7.07 28.90 12.19
N VAL A 17 -8.08 29.23 13.01
CA VAL A 17 -8.23 28.68 14.36
C VAL A 17 -8.45 27.17 14.31
N ASP A 18 -9.35 26.69 13.45
CA ASP A 18 -9.63 25.25 13.31
C ASP A 18 -8.42 24.48 12.80
N TYR A 19 -7.66 25.07 11.86
CA TYR A 19 -6.40 24.49 11.41
C TYR A 19 -5.41 24.33 12.56
N VAL A 20 -5.20 25.38 13.37
CA VAL A 20 -4.28 25.31 14.53
C VAL A 20 -4.77 24.29 15.57
N GLN A 21 -6.07 24.21 15.82
CA GLN A 21 -6.65 23.22 16.73
C GLN A 21 -6.46 21.79 16.21
N ALA A 22 -6.62 21.57 14.90
CA ALA A 22 -6.34 20.29 14.26
C ALA A 22 -4.85 19.90 14.40
N GLN A 23 -3.92 20.85 14.24
CA GLN A 23 -2.49 20.58 14.48
C GLN A 23 -2.17 20.26 15.95
N ARG A 24 -2.86 20.90 16.90
CA ARG A 24 -2.74 20.54 18.33
C ARG A 24 -3.27 19.14 18.61
N ALA A 25 -4.41 18.77 18.04
CA ALA A 25 -4.96 17.42 18.14
C ALA A 25 -4.00 16.38 17.53
N ARG A 26 -3.41 16.68 16.36
CA ARG A 26 -2.36 15.86 15.75
C ARG A 26 -1.14 15.70 16.65
N GLY A 27 -0.71 16.77 17.33
CA GLY A 27 0.38 16.71 18.31
C GLY A 27 0.09 15.74 19.47
N ARG A 28 -1.15 15.74 19.98
CA ARG A 28 -1.59 14.76 21.00
C ARG A 28 -1.59 13.34 20.45
N LEU A 29 -2.12 13.13 19.24
CA LEU A 29 -2.11 11.82 18.57
C LEU A 29 -0.69 11.27 18.43
N ILE A 30 0.28 12.09 18.01
CA ILE A 30 1.69 11.68 17.91
C ILE A 30 2.23 11.21 19.26
N GLN A 31 1.89 11.91 20.35
CA GLN A 31 2.34 11.54 21.68
C GLN A 31 1.72 10.23 22.17
N GLU A 32 0.42 10.03 21.94
CA GLU A 32 -0.27 8.81 22.34
C GLU A 32 0.22 7.61 21.54
N VAL A 33 0.34 7.73 20.22
CA VAL A 33 0.91 6.66 19.38
C VAL A 33 2.31 6.27 19.87
N ARG A 34 3.19 7.25 20.16
CA ARG A 34 4.53 6.96 20.70
C ARG A 34 4.51 6.19 22.01
N LYS A 35 3.57 6.49 22.92
CA LYS A 35 3.42 5.78 24.20
C LYS A 35 2.81 4.40 24.03
N SER A 36 1.93 4.22 23.04
CA SER A 36 1.24 2.96 22.79
C SER A 36 2.13 1.89 22.13
N PHE A 37 3.27 2.28 21.55
CA PHE A 37 4.24 1.31 21.04
C PHE A 37 4.93 0.57 22.20
N THR A 38 4.46 -0.64 22.46
CA THR A 38 5.09 -1.61 23.38
C THR A 38 5.99 -2.62 22.66
N VAL A 39 5.97 -2.60 21.32
CA VAL A 39 6.73 -3.48 20.44
C VAL A 39 7.60 -2.64 19.50
N ASP A 40 8.69 -3.22 19.01
CA ASP A 40 9.62 -2.55 18.09
C ASP A 40 9.03 -2.32 16.69
N ALA A 41 8.11 -3.18 16.29
CA ALA A 41 7.28 -3.02 15.09
C ALA A 41 6.06 -3.95 15.16
N PHE A 42 5.06 -3.70 14.32
CA PHE A 42 3.93 -4.62 14.12
C PHE A 42 3.62 -4.83 12.64
N ILE A 43 2.94 -5.95 12.34
CA ILE A 43 2.50 -6.30 10.99
C ILE A 43 1.04 -5.89 10.82
N GLY A 44 0.71 -5.24 9.71
CA GLY A 44 -0.66 -4.82 9.40
C GLY A 44 -0.95 -4.81 7.91
N ASN A 45 -2.23 -4.87 7.55
CA ASN A 45 -2.62 -4.73 6.15
C ASN A 45 -2.31 -3.30 5.66
N ALA A 46 -1.44 -3.18 4.65
CA ALA A 46 -1.03 -1.91 4.07
C ALA A 46 -2.16 -1.17 3.31
N THR A 47 -3.28 -1.84 3.01
CA THR A 47 -4.46 -1.22 2.38
C THR A 47 -5.52 -0.79 3.39
N ASP A 48 -5.31 -1.02 4.69
CA ASP A 48 -6.23 -0.56 5.72
C ASP A 48 -6.17 0.97 5.85
N TRP A 49 -7.26 1.64 5.48
CA TRP A 49 -7.33 3.09 5.41
C TRP A 49 -7.02 3.75 6.75
N GLU A 50 -7.42 3.15 7.88
CA GLU A 50 -7.18 3.72 9.20
C GLU A 50 -5.68 3.74 9.52
N LYS A 51 -5.00 2.63 9.21
CA LYS A 51 -3.55 2.50 9.43
C LYS A 51 -2.77 3.43 8.51
N VAL A 52 -3.17 3.55 7.25
CA VAL A 52 -2.56 4.49 6.29
C VAL A 52 -2.75 5.93 6.74
N CYS A 53 -3.97 6.31 7.14
CA CYS A 53 -4.27 7.65 7.64
C CYS A 53 -3.47 7.98 8.91
N VAL A 54 -3.49 7.10 9.91
CA VAL A 54 -2.73 7.32 11.16
C VAL A 54 -1.23 7.38 10.86
N GLY A 55 -0.70 6.47 10.03
CA GLY A 55 0.72 6.47 9.65
C GLY A 55 1.16 7.78 9.00
N ASN A 56 0.37 8.30 8.06
CA ASN A 56 0.61 9.60 7.43
C ASN A 56 0.52 10.77 8.43
N LEU A 57 -0.47 10.75 9.32
CA LEU A 57 -0.65 11.80 10.33
C LEU A 57 0.52 11.84 11.32
N VAL A 58 1.02 10.69 11.77
CA VAL A 58 2.04 10.65 12.84
C VAL A 58 3.48 10.48 12.35
N GLY A 59 3.68 10.28 11.05
CA GLY A 59 5.00 10.04 10.46
C GLY A 59 5.56 8.68 10.87
N MET A 60 4.73 7.65 10.81
CA MET A 60 5.12 6.28 11.11
C MET A 60 5.81 5.67 9.89
N PRO A 61 7.05 5.15 10.01
CA PRO A 61 7.68 4.40 8.92
C PRO A 61 6.92 3.10 8.64
N VAL A 62 6.65 2.85 7.36
CA VAL A 62 5.96 1.65 6.88
C VAL A 62 6.72 1.04 5.71
N MET A 63 7.10 -0.24 5.83
CA MET A 63 7.67 -1.02 4.73
C MET A 63 6.64 -2.02 4.22
N ILE A 64 6.30 -1.98 2.94
CA ILE A 64 5.36 -2.91 2.33
C ILE A 64 6.15 -4.03 1.65
N VAL A 65 5.90 -5.28 2.06
CA VAL A 65 6.59 -6.47 1.53
C VAL A 65 5.60 -7.46 0.90
N PRO A 66 5.98 -8.17 -0.16
CA PRO A 66 5.15 -9.19 -0.77
C PRO A 66 5.07 -10.45 0.10
N VAL A 67 3.87 -11.03 0.23
CA VAL A 67 3.62 -12.27 0.99
C VAL A 67 3.19 -13.41 0.06
N GLY A 68 3.09 -13.15 -1.24
CA GLY A 68 2.72 -14.13 -2.26
C GLY A 68 1.45 -13.74 -2.99
N PHE A 69 0.63 -14.73 -3.32
CA PHE A 69 -0.54 -14.54 -4.17
C PHE A 69 -1.79 -15.24 -3.64
N ALA A 70 -2.95 -14.60 -3.78
CA ALA A 70 -4.26 -15.17 -3.49
C ALA A 70 -5.07 -15.43 -4.77
N PRO A 71 -6.04 -16.38 -4.72
CA PRO A 71 -7.10 -16.46 -5.72
C PRO A 71 -7.80 -15.10 -5.90
N LEU A 72 -8.30 -14.84 -7.11
CA LEU A 72 -9.16 -13.69 -7.37
C LEU A 72 -10.50 -13.84 -6.64
N GLU A 73 -11.05 -12.72 -6.19
CA GLU A 73 -12.43 -12.68 -5.70
C GLU A 73 -13.36 -12.73 -6.92
N ASN A 74 -14.28 -13.71 -6.94
CA ASN A 74 -15.16 -14.02 -8.07
C ASN A 74 -14.43 -14.41 -9.36
N PRO A 75 -13.72 -15.56 -9.38
CA PRO A 75 -13.10 -16.04 -10.61
C PRO A 75 -14.17 -16.37 -11.66
N PRO A 76 -13.85 -16.26 -12.96
CA PRO A 76 -14.75 -16.73 -14.02
C PRO A 76 -15.12 -18.20 -13.81
N SER A 77 -16.33 -18.58 -14.21
CA SER A 77 -16.86 -19.94 -14.03
C SER A 77 -16.06 -21.01 -14.78
N SER A 78 -15.33 -20.62 -15.83
CA SER A 78 -14.40 -21.46 -16.59
C SER A 78 -13.07 -21.73 -15.87
N GLY A 79 -12.88 -21.15 -14.67
CA GLY A 79 -11.63 -21.19 -13.91
C GLY A 79 -10.59 -20.19 -14.43
N THR A 80 -9.65 -19.80 -13.57
CA THR A 80 -8.52 -18.93 -13.94
C THR A 80 -7.27 -19.31 -13.14
N ARG A 81 -6.10 -19.19 -13.78
CA ARG A 81 -4.80 -19.31 -13.10
C ARG A 81 -4.34 -17.99 -12.51
N ARG A 82 -4.98 -16.87 -12.89
CA ARG A 82 -4.63 -15.53 -12.42
C ARG A 82 -4.76 -15.45 -10.91
N ARG A 83 -3.83 -14.72 -10.30
CA ARG A 83 -3.77 -14.51 -8.86
C ARG A 83 -3.54 -13.03 -8.55
N ARG A 84 -4.09 -12.58 -7.43
CA ARG A 84 -3.85 -11.23 -6.89
C ARG A 84 -2.61 -11.27 -5.98
N ALA A 85 -1.71 -10.31 -6.14
CA ALA A 85 -0.60 -10.13 -5.22
C ALA A 85 -1.10 -9.73 -3.83
N ILE A 86 -0.59 -10.39 -2.80
CA ILE A 86 -0.82 -10.03 -1.40
C ILE A 86 0.44 -9.37 -0.87
N THR A 87 0.25 -8.26 -0.17
CA THR A 87 1.30 -7.56 0.54
C THR A 87 0.92 -7.39 2.00
N THR A 88 1.93 -7.15 2.84
CA THR A 88 1.73 -6.75 4.23
C THR A 88 2.64 -5.57 4.55
N GLY A 89 2.23 -4.74 5.49
CA GLY A 89 2.98 -3.61 5.99
C GLY A 89 3.68 -3.94 7.31
N ILE A 90 4.96 -3.57 7.40
CA ILE A 90 5.73 -3.56 8.64
C ILE A 90 5.76 -2.11 9.14
N TYR A 91 5.15 -1.87 10.30
CA TYR A 91 5.00 -0.57 10.91
C TYR A 91 5.93 -0.45 12.10
N ALA A 92 6.87 0.51 12.07
CA ALA A 92 7.75 0.78 13.20
C ALA A 92 7.41 2.14 13.84
N PRO A 93 7.82 2.42 15.09
CA PRO A 93 7.56 3.70 15.73
C PRO A 93 8.13 4.89 14.92
N PRO A 94 7.57 6.10 15.05
CA PRO A 94 8.13 7.29 14.40
C PRO A 94 9.63 7.46 14.69
N ARG A 95 10.44 7.76 13.66
CA ARG A 95 11.91 7.85 13.70
C ARG A 95 12.67 6.52 13.87
N HIS A 96 12.02 5.37 13.65
CA HIS A 96 12.63 4.04 13.74
C HIS A 96 12.64 3.31 12.39
N ASP A 97 12.89 4.04 11.30
CA ASP A 97 12.93 3.52 9.92
C ASP A 97 13.90 2.33 9.75
N HIS A 98 15.01 2.34 10.51
CA HIS A 98 15.99 1.27 10.54
C HIS A 98 15.39 -0.08 11.00
N ILE A 99 14.42 -0.07 11.92
CA ILE A 99 13.74 -1.29 12.38
C ILE A 99 12.85 -1.85 11.27
N ALA A 100 12.03 -0.99 10.66
CA ALA A 100 11.16 -1.41 9.56
C ALA A 100 11.97 -1.96 8.39
N LEU A 101 13.08 -1.32 8.03
CA LEU A 101 13.99 -1.78 6.98
C LEU A 101 14.67 -3.10 7.35
N ALA A 102 15.22 -3.22 8.56
CA ALA A 102 15.90 -4.45 9.01
C ALA A 102 14.95 -5.66 9.00
N LEU A 103 13.72 -5.48 9.48
CA LEU A 103 12.69 -6.52 9.44
C LEU A 103 12.29 -6.88 8.00
N ALA A 104 12.14 -5.89 7.13
CA ALA A 104 11.84 -6.13 5.71
C ALA A 104 12.97 -6.92 5.02
N MET A 105 14.23 -6.56 5.27
CA MET A 105 15.40 -7.29 4.73
C MET A 105 15.48 -8.71 5.28
N ALA A 106 15.28 -8.91 6.58
CA ALA A 106 15.26 -10.23 7.19
C ALA A 106 14.15 -11.11 6.58
N TYR A 107 12.93 -10.58 6.48
CA TYR A 107 11.80 -11.26 5.86
C TYR A 107 12.06 -11.59 4.38
N GLN A 108 12.60 -10.65 3.61
CA GLN A 108 12.97 -10.87 2.21
C GLN A 108 14.09 -11.91 2.07
N SER A 109 15.04 -11.98 3.00
CA SER A 109 16.12 -12.97 2.95
C SER A 109 15.65 -14.40 3.24
N ALA A 110 14.60 -14.52 4.06
CA ALA A 110 13.99 -15.79 4.43
C ALA A 110 12.91 -16.26 3.44
N THR A 111 12.53 -15.43 2.46
CA THR A 111 11.42 -15.71 1.53
C THR A 111 11.75 -15.38 0.08
N ASP A 112 11.16 -16.11 -0.86
CA ASP A 112 11.35 -15.83 -2.29
C ASP A 112 10.21 -15.01 -2.93
N HIS A 113 9.28 -14.46 -2.12
CA HIS A 113 8.10 -13.75 -2.63
C HIS A 113 8.43 -12.60 -3.58
N HIS A 114 9.53 -11.88 -3.34
CA HIS A 114 10.00 -10.78 -4.18
C HIS A 114 10.47 -11.22 -5.59
N LYS A 115 10.84 -12.49 -5.75
CA LYS A 115 11.27 -13.08 -7.03
C LYS A 115 10.09 -13.61 -7.85
N GLN A 116 8.97 -13.89 -7.21
CA GLN A 116 7.80 -14.44 -7.90
C GLN A 116 7.13 -13.39 -8.80
N ARG A 117 6.43 -13.85 -9.83
CA ARG A 117 5.65 -13.01 -10.75
C ARG A 117 4.24 -13.58 -10.87
N PRO A 118 3.20 -12.73 -10.90
CA PRO A 118 1.85 -13.20 -11.12
C PRO A 118 1.74 -13.85 -12.51
N PRO A 119 0.95 -14.93 -12.66
CA PRO A 119 0.72 -15.57 -13.96
C PRO A 119 -0.21 -14.70 -14.81
N ILE A 120 0.34 -13.63 -15.39
CA ILE A 120 -0.39 -12.73 -16.30
C ILE A 120 -0.55 -13.39 -17.68
N ASP A 121 0.52 -14.04 -18.15
CA ASP A 121 0.58 -14.66 -19.49
C ASP A 121 0.23 -16.15 -19.49
N ASP A 122 0.27 -16.83 -18.33
CA ASP A 122 -0.15 -18.23 -18.18
C ASP A 122 -1.66 -18.31 -17.92
N LEU A 123 -2.44 -18.00 -18.95
CA LEU A 123 -3.88 -18.10 -18.92
C LEU A 123 -4.35 -19.56 -18.86
N GLY A 124 -5.45 -19.81 -18.15
CA GLY A 124 -6.07 -21.14 -18.15
C GLY A 124 -6.52 -21.57 -19.57
N PRO A 125 -6.76 -22.87 -19.81
CA PRO A 125 -7.11 -23.40 -21.14
C PRO A 125 -8.38 -22.79 -21.76
N HIS A 126 -9.15 -22.02 -21.00
CA HIS A 126 -10.41 -21.38 -21.42
C HIS A 126 -10.38 -19.85 -21.27
N GLU A 127 -9.21 -19.24 -21.06
CA GLU A 127 -9.06 -17.79 -20.88
C GLU A 127 -8.23 -17.26 -22.06
N SER A 128 -8.84 -16.45 -22.93
CA SER A 128 -8.16 -15.78 -24.04
C SER A 128 -7.74 -14.37 -23.63
N VAL A 129 -6.52 -13.95 -24.01
CA VAL A 129 -6.13 -12.53 -23.92
C VAL A 129 -6.99 -11.81 -24.96
N VAL A 130 -8.02 -11.09 -24.52
CA VAL A 130 -8.70 -10.14 -25.40
C VAL A 130 -7.76 -8.96 -25.59
N HIS A 131 -6.85 -9.07 -26.55
CA HIS A 131 -6.24 -7.88 -27.14
C HIS A 131 -7.35 -7.20 -27.95
N SER A 132 -8.04 -6.22 -27.38
CA SER A 132 -8.70 -5.22 -28.21
C SER A 132 -7.59 -4.47 -28.94
N LEU A 133 -7.23 -4.93 -30.14
CA LEU A 133 -6.36 -4.23 -31.07
C LEU A 133 -7.11 -2.98 -31.56
N SER A 134 -7.12 -1.93 -30.75
CA SER A 134 -7.59 -0.61 -31.18
C SER A 134 -6.96 0.55 -30.41
N ASP A 135 -5.79 0.36 -29.77
CA ASP A 135 -4.93 1.48 -29.38
C ASP A 135 -3.46 1.05 -29.44
N THR A 136 -2.79 1.48 -30.51
CA THR A 136 -1.36 1.28 -30.74
C THR A 136 -0.58 2.16 -29.76
N TYR A 137 -0.20 1.64 -28.60
CA TYR A 137 0.80 2.29 -27.76
C TYR A 137 2.20 1.98 -28.32
N PRO A 138 3.05 2.99 -28.59
CA PRO A 138 4.40 2.74 -29.07
C PRO A 138 5.22 2.05 -27.98
N SER A 139 6.00 1.06 -28.38
CA SER A 139 6.92 0.31 -27.52
C SER A 139 7.95 1.25 -26.89
N VAL A 140 7.91 1.38 -25.57
CA VAL A 140 9.01 2.01 -24.82
C VAL A 140 10.18 1.03 -24.80
N GLN A 141 11.18 1.24 -25.66
CA GLN A 141 12.47 0.57 -25.54
C GLN A 141 13.11 1.06 -24.23
N MET A 142 13.33 0.15 -23.28
CA MET A 142 14.21 0.45 -22.14
C MET A 142 15.65 0.52 -22.66
N PRO A 143 16.42 1.58 -22.37
CA PRO A 143 17.84 1.64 -22.70
C PRO A 143 18.62 0.60 -21.87
N ALA A 144 19.63 0.01 -22.51
CA ALA A 144 20.54 -0.99 -21.97
C ALA A 144 21.49 -0.43 -20.90
#